data_AF-A0A4S0MV11-F1
#
_entry.id   AF-A0A4S0MV11-F1
#
_cell.length_a   1.000
_cell.length_b   1.000
_cell.length_c   1.000
_cell.angle_alpha   90.00
_cell.angle_beta   90.00
_cell.angle_gamma   90.00
#
_symmetry.space_group_name_H-M   'P 1'
#
loop_
_entity.id
_entity.type
_entity.pdbx_description
1 polymer ?
#
loop_
_entity_poly.entity_id
_entity_poly.type
_entity_poly.pdbx_seq_one_letter_code
_entity_poly.pdbx_strand_id
1 'polypeptide(L)'
;QARSFWAIREGLVEGQAKRGYHVRTDLSVKISDIPALIEQARRFVANDHPGWIPLAYGHAGDGNIHFNVLPPLELAMHEARIQGASITAGLYDIAVGLGGSISAEHGIGR
;
A
#
# COMPACT_ATOMS: atom_id res chain seq x y z
N GLN A 1 -13.67 -5.39 -24.87
CA GLN A 1 -13.92 -4.39 -23.80
C GLN A 1 -13.44 -4.88 -22.44
N ALA A 2 -13.94 -6.01 -21.90
CA ALA A 2 -13.49 -6.54 -20.60
C ALA A 2 -11.96 -6.68 -20.46
N ARG A 3 -11.28 -7.22 -21.49
CA ARG A 3 -9.81 -7.35 -21.52
C ARG A 3 -9.09 -6.00 -21.33
N SER A 4 -9.60 -4.94 -21.93
CA SER A 4 -8.99 -3.61 -21.83
C SER A 4 -9.10 -3.02 -20.43
N PHE A 5 -10.20 -3.29 -19.71
CA PHE A 5 -10.32 -2.87 -18.31
C PHE A 5 -9.44 -3.70 -17.37
N TRP A 6 -9.35 -5.00 -17.60
CA TRP A 6 -8.42 -5.85 -16.84
C TRP A 6 -6.96 -5.43 -17.04
N ALA A 7 -6.56 -5.08 -18.26
CA ALA A 7 -5.21 -4.59 -18.53
C ALA A 7 -4.84 -3.33 -17.73
N ILE A 8 -5.80 -2.45 -17.41
CA ILE A 8 -5.55 -1.29 -16.55
C ILE A 8 -5.24 -1.74 -15.12
N ARG A 9 -6.05 -2.65 -14.56
CA ARG A 9 -5.88 -3.17 -13.19
C ARG A 9 -4.58 -3.97 -13.02
N GLU A 10 -4.23 -4.79 -14.00
CA GLU A 10 -3.01 -5.60 -14.00
C GLU A 10 -1.76 -4.73 -14.23
N GLY A 11 -1.89 -3.71 -15.11
CA GLY A 11 -0.82 -2.77 -15.41
C GLY A 11 -0.35 -1.94 -14.22
N LEU A 12 -1.18 -1.76 -13.18
CA LEU A 12 -0.76 -1.12 -11.93
C LEU A 12 0.37 -1.88 -11.23
N VAL A 13 0.31 -3.22 -11.22
CA VAL A 13 1.33 -4.05 -10.57
C VAL A 13 2.62 -4.03 -11.38
N GLU A 14 2.50 -4.19 -12.70
CA GLU A 14 3.64 -4.12 -13.61
C GLU A 14 4.32 -2.75 -13.59
N GLY A 15 3.55 -1.66 -13.60
CA GLY A 15 4.06 -0.29 -13.56
C GLY A 15 4.86 0.02 -12.30
N GLN A 16 4.39 -0.45 -11.14
CA GLN A 16 5.12 -0.32 -9.87
C GLN A 16 6.43 -1.11 -9.89
N ALA A 17 6.41 -2.35 -10.38
CA ALA A 17 7.62 -3.16 -10.51
C ALA A 17 8.67 -2.50 -11.42
N LYS A 18 8.25 -1.91 -12.55
CA LYS A 18 9.13 -1.18 -13.47
C LYS A 18 9.70 0.12 -12.87
N ARG A 19 8.98 0.77 -11.95
CA ARG A 19 9.47 1.96 -11.23
C ARG A 19 10.59 1.64 -10.24
N GLY A 20 10.68 0.39 -9.78
CA GLY A 20 11.70 -0.08 -8.85
C GLY A 20 11.17 -0.26 -7.43
N TYR A 21 12.01 0.03 -6.43
CA TYR A 21 11.65 -0.15 -5.03
C TYR A 21 10.39 0.66 -4.66
N HIS A 22 9.48 0.02 -3.95
CA HIS A 22 8.30 0.62 -3.35
C HIS A 22 7.94 -0.14 -2.09
N VAL A 23 7.26 0.53 -1.17
CA VAL A 23 6.61 -0.13 -0.04
C VAL A 23 5.41 -0.89 -0.58
N ARG A 24 5.33 -2.18 -0.28
CA ARG A 24 4.24 -3.05 -0.70
C ARG A 24 3.56 -3.62 0.54
N THR A 25 2.26 -3.41 0.66
CA THR A 25 1.46 -3.93 1.79
C THR A 25 0.27 -4.75 1.28
N ASP A 26 -0.26 -5.58 2.17
CA ASP A 26 -1.39 -6.45 1.90
C ASP A 26 -2.32 -6.47 3.11
N LEU A 27 -3.08 -5.38 3.26
CA LEU A 27 -3.85 -5.09 4.46
C LEU A 27 -5.28 -5.61 4.28
N SER A 28 -5.91 -6.06 5.37
CA SER A 28 -7.36 -6.28 5.38
C SER A 28 -8.02 -5.65 6.60
N VAL A 29 -9.21 -5.11 6.39
CA VAL A 29 -10.09 -4.54 7.43
C VAL A 29 -11.53 -4.95 7.13
N LYS A 30 -12.48 -4.66 8.02
CA LYS A 30 -13.90 -4.79 7.66
C LYS A 30 -14.19 -3.89 6.46
N ILE A 31 -15.10 -4.32 5.58
CA ILE A 31 -15.47 -3.55 4.38
C ILE A 31 -15.91 -2.12 4.74
N SER A 32 -16.63 -1.94 5.86
CA SER A 32 -17.04 -0.63 6.38
C SER A 32 -15.88 0.30 6.74
N ASP A 33 -14.71 -0.27 7.03
CA ASP A 33 -13.55 0.44 7.56
C ASP A 33 -12.50 0.72 6.46
N ILE A 34 -12.69 0.23 5.23
CA ILE A 34 -11.82 0.53 4.08
C ILE A 34 -11.63 2.05 3.89
N PRO A 35 -12.68 2.90 3.93
CA PRO A 35 -12.49 4.35 3.81
C PRO A 35 -11.62 4.93 4.93
N ALA A 36 -11.79 4.44 6.16
CA ALA A 36 -11.00 4.88 7.30
C ALA A 36 -9.53 4.47 7.17
N LEU A 37 -9.26 3.23 6.73
CA LEU A 37 -7.91 2.74 6.44
C LEU A 37 -7.20 3.63 5.42
N ILE A 38 -7.85 3.88 4.26
CA ILE A 38 -7.26 4.68 3.18
C ILE A 38 -6.99 6.12 3.64
N GLU A 39 -7.92 6.74 4.37
CA GLU A 39 -7.77 8.12 4.83
C GLU A 39 -6.66 8.27 5.87
N GLN A 40 -6.60 7.38 6.86
CA GLN A 40 -5.55 7.40 7.88
C GLN A 40 -4.18 7.15 7.27
N ALA A 41 -4.06 6.16 6.39
CA ALA A 41 -2.81 5.84 5.70
C ALA A 41 -2.34 6.99 4.79
N ARG A 42 -3.26 7.66 4.07
CA ARG A 42 -2.90 8.85 3.26
C ARG A 42 -2.40 10.00 4.13
N ARG A 43 -3.06 10.29 5.25
CA ARG A 43 -2.63 11.34 6.18
C ARG A 43 -1.27 11.02 6.80
N PHE A 44 -1.05 9.78 7.22
CA PHE A 44 0.23 9.29 7.72
C PHE A 44 1.35 9.53 6.71
N VAL A 45 1.18 9.09 5.47
CA VAL A 45 2.20 9.32 4.42
C VAL A 45 2.40 10.81 4.15
N ALA A 46 1.33 11.59 4.04
CA ALA A 46 1.42 13.02 3.72
C ALA A 46 2.15 13.84 4.81
N ASN A 47 1.90 13.52 6.08
CA ASN A 47 2.46 14.27 7.21
C ASN A 47 3.88 13.81 7.56
N ASP A 48 4.09 12.49 7.60
CA ASP A 48 5.30 11.92 8.19
C ASP A 48 6.34 11.55 7.12
N HIS A 49 5.90 11.39 5.87
CA HIS A 49 6.72 10.99 4.73
C HIS A 49 6.48 11.87 3.49
N PRO A 50 6.66 13.20 3.59
CA PRO A 50 6.39 14.11 2.49
C PRO A 50 7.18 13.74 1.22
N GLY A 51 6.51 13.82 0.07
CA GLY A 51 7.09 13.46 -1.24
C GLY A 51 6.93 11.98 -1.62
N TRP A 52 6.59 11.11 -0.68
CA TRP A 52 6.17 9.74 -0.99
C TRP A 52 4.75 9.71 -1.57
N ILE A 53 4.51 8.80 -2.52
CA ILE A 53 3.25 8.78 -3.29
C ILE A 53 2.44 7.53 -2.89
N PRO A 54 1.30 7.69 -2.20
CA PRO A 54 0.45 6.57 -1.84
C PRO A 54 -0.41 6.09 -3.02
N LEU A 55 -0.56 4.76 -3.13
CA LEU A 55 -1.39 4.07 -4.10
C LEU A 55 -2.27 3.05 -3.37
N ALA A 56 -3.59 3.13 -3.55
CA ALA A 56 -4.54 2.21 -2.93
C ALA A 56 -5.36 1.49 -3.99
N TYR A 57 -5.31 0.17 -3.99
CA TYR A 57 -6.12 -0.71 -4.85
C TYR A 57 -6.22 -2.09 -4.19
N GLY A 58 -7.18 -2.92 -4.58
CA GLY A 58 -7.33 -4.24 -3.98
C GLY A 58 -8.70 -4.84 -4.22
N HIS A 59 -9.02 -5.86 -3.43
CA HIS A 59 -10.29 -6.57 -3.45
C HIS A 59 -11.25 -5.95 -2.42
N ALA A 60 -11.80 -4.77 -2.74
CA ALA A 60 -12.66 -4.05 -1.79
C ALA A 60 -13.90 -4.83 -1.34
N GLY A 61 -14.33 -5.84 -2.11
CA GLY A 61 -15.47 -6.70 -1.78
C GLY A 61 -15.23 -7.70 -0.64
N ASP A 62 -13.98 -7.96 -0.27
CA ASP A 62 -13.62 -8.85 0.85
C ASP A 62 -12.82 -8.15 1.96
N GLY A 63 -12.58 -6.85 1.83
CA GLY A 63 -11.85 -6.07 2.84
C GLY A 63 -10.35 -5.91 2.54
N ASN A 64 -9.81 -6.53 1.48
CA ASN A 64 -8.39 -6.44 1.16
C ASN A 64 -8.03 -5.18 0.36
N ILE A 65 -6.98 -4.48 0.81
CA ILE A 65 -6.40 -3.29 0.19
C ILE A 65 -4.87 -3.40 0.19
N HIS A 66 -4.28 -3.31 -0.99
CA HIS A 66 -2.86 -2.99 -1.16
C HIS A 66 -2.70 -1.48 -1.05
N PHE A 67 -2.14 -1.01 0.06
CA PHE A 67 -1.77 0.39 0.25
C PHE A 67 -0.25 0.53 0.05
N ASN A 68 0.16 0.67 -1.22
CA ASN A 68 1.56 0.77 -1.58
C ASN A 68 2.01 2.22 -1.53
N VAL A 69 3.31 2.44 -1.35
CA VAL A 69 3.87 3.79 -1.31
C VAL A 69 5.16 3.85 -2.14
N LEU A 70 5.18 4.74 -3.11
CA LEU A 70 6.32 4.94 -4.00
C LEU A 70 7.27 6.00 -3.42
N PRO A 71 8.60 5.77 -3.45
CA PRO A 71 9.56 6.79 -3.08
C PRO A 71 9.59 7.95 -4.11
N PRO A 72 10.07 9.13 -3.69
CA PRO A 72 10.56 10.16 -4.61
C PRO A 72 11.59 9.57 -5.59
N LEU A 73 11.62 10.04 -6.84
CA LEU A 73 12.48 9.45 -7.89
C LEU A 73 13.97 9.68 -7.61
N GLU A 74 14.28 10.76 -6.91
CA GLU A 74 15.61 11.27 -6.61
C GLU A 74 16.17 10.71 -5.29
N LEU A 75 15.34 10.01 -4.52
CA LEU A 75 15.74 9.42 -3.25
C LEU A 75 16.65 8.22 -3.48
N ALA A 76 17.81 8.21 -2.81
CA ALA A 76 18.76 7.11 -2.94
C ALA A 76 18.13 5.79 -2.48
N MET A 77 18.39 4.69 -3.21
CA MET A 77 17.74 3.40 -2.95
C MET A 77 17.94 2.87 -1.52
N HIS A 78 19.11 3.12 -0.92
CA HIS A 78 19.38 2.73 0.47
C HIS A 78 18.49 3.50 1.46
N GLU A 79 18.39 4.82 1.31
CA GLU A 79 17.54 5.68 2.13
C GLU A 79 16.06 5.34 1.94
N ALA A 80 15.65 5.09 0.70
CA ALA A 80 14.29 4.66 0.39
C ALA A 80 13.92 3.36 1.12
N ARG A 81 14.84 2.39 1.24
CA ARG A 81 14.57 1.16 2.01
C ARG A 81 14.45 1.40 3.51
N ILE A 82 15.26 2.28 4.08
CA ILE A 82 15.19 2.62 5.51
C ILE A 82 13.87 3.31 5.82
N GLN A 83 13.52 4.35 5.07
CA GLN A 83 12.25 5.06 5.24
C GLN A 83 11.06 4.14 4.94
N GLY A 84 11.17 3.29 3.92
CA GLY A 84 10.12 2.34 3.55
C GLY A 84 9.82 1.31 4.65
N ALA A 85 10.82 0.91 5.45
CA ALA A 85 10.58 0.07 6.62
C ALA A 85 9.72 0.79 7.68
N SER A 86 9.99 2.06 7.93
CA SER A 86 9.18 2.90 8.83
C SER A 86 7.75 3.08 8.30
N ILE A 87 7.59 3.32 7.00
CA ILE A 87 6.28 3.45 6.36
C ILE A 87 5.49 2.14 6.50
N THR A 88 6.14 1.00 6.25
CA THR A 88 5.51 -0.33 6.36
C THR A 88 4.97 -0.55 7.78
N ALA A 89 5.78 -0.25 8.80
CA ALA A 89 5.38 -0.38 10.20
C ALA A 89 4.17 0.51 10.53
N GLY A 90 4.19 1.79 10.14
CA GLY A 90 3.06 2.70 10.40
C GLY A 90 1.76 2.27 9.71
N LEU A 91 1.85 1.75 8.48
CA LEU A 91 0.68 1.21 7.78
C LEU A 91 0.11 -0.05 8.46
N TYR A 92 0.98 -0.90 9.00
CA TYR A 92 0.58 -2.05 9.79
C TYR A 92 -0.11 -1.65 11.09
N ASP A 93 0.43 -0.66 11.80
CA ASP A 93 -0.18 -0.13 13.03
C ASP A 93 -1.57 0.44 12.77
N ILE A 94 -1.77 1.15 11.66
CA ILE A 94 -3.09 1.67 11.26
C ILE A 94 -4.07 0.52 10.99
N ALA A 95 -3.66 -0.50 10.21
CA ALA A 95 -4.53 -1.64 9.92
C ALA A 95 -4.90 -2.40 11.20
N VAL A 96 -3.94 -2.67 12.08
CA VAL A 96 -4.15 -3.32 13.37
C VAL A 96 -5.04 -2.46 14.29
N GLY A 97 -4.85 -1.14 14.30
CA GLY A 97 -5.67 -0.20 15.07
C GLY A 97 -7.15 -0.18 14.66
N LEU A 98 -7.44 -0.53 13.41
CA LEU A 98 -8.81 -0.73 12.89
C LEU A 98 -9.34 -2.16 13.12
N GLY A 99 -8.60 -3.01 13.84
CA GLY A 99 -8.95 -4.43 14.03
C GLY A 99 -8.75 -5.30 12.79
N GLY A 100 -7.88 -4.86 11.87
CA GLY A 100 -7.52 -5.54 10.64
C GLY A 100 -6.34 -6.50 10.76
N SER A 101 -5.86 -6.97 9.60
CA SER A 101 -4.68 -7.82 9.44
C SER A 101 -3.64 -7.17 8.52
N ILE A 102 -2.36 -7.47 8.77
CA ILE A 102 -1.21 -7.03 7.96
C ILE A 102 -0.93 -7.94 6.75
N SER A 103 -1.67 -9.04 6.65
CA SER A 103 -1.55 -10.03 5.59
C SER A 103 -2.93 -10.61 5.30
N ALA A 104 -3.56 -10.17 4.22
CA ALA A 104 -4.84 -10.69 3.76
C ALA A 104 -4.69 -11.96 2.90
N GLU A 105 -3.66 -11.98 2.04
CA GLU A 105 -3.45 -13.02 1.03
C GLU A 105 -2.08 -13.71 1.18
N HIS A 106 -1.04 -12.98 1.59
CA HIS A 106 0.35 -13.43 1.42
C HIS A 106 0.96 -14.21 2.61
N GLY A 107 0.26 -14.31 3.74
CA GLY A 107 0.83 -14.80 4.99
C GLY A 107 1.97 -13.90 5.50
N ILE A 108 2.50 -14.19 6.69
CA ILE A 108 3.65 -13.43 7.23
C ILE A 108 4.99 -13.79 6.57
N GLY A 109 5.02 -14.83 5.71
CA GLY A 109 6.25 -15.42 5.18
C GLY A 109 7.10 -16.03 6.31
N ARG A 110 7.49 -17.29 6.18
CA ARG A 110 8.40 -17.93 7.13
C ARG A 110 9.85 -17.83 6.64
#